data_AF-A0A6A8LTJ1-F1
#
_entry.id   AF-A0A6A8LTJ1-F1
#
_cell.length_a   1.000
_cell.length_b   1.000
_cell.length_c   1.000
_cell.angle_alpha   90.00
_cell.angle_beta   90.00
_cell.angle_gamma   90.00
#
_symmetry.space_group_name_H-M   'P 1'
#
loop_
_entity.id
_entity.type
_entity.pdbx_description
1 polymer ?
#
loop_
_entity_poly.entity_id
_entity_poly.type
_entity_poly.pdbx_seq_one_letter_code
_entity_poly.pdbx_strand_id
1 'polypeptide(L)'
;GRFKDPEKLAKTIKKAIRSSYRLGKVMTESIDTILGIQAREIRSLKKSIKEFDKAIEDLVQTMPEHKCLESIPGVGPVYAGGILAEIGQIERFTNQAGLAKYAGLTWKKHDSGKRQSENTPL
;
A
#
# COMPACT_ATOMS: atom_id res chain seq x y z
N GLY A 1 1.69 -10.53 26.61
CA GLY A 1 3.01 -10.89 26.02
C GLY A 1 2.86 -11.09 24.53
N ARG A 2 3.86 -10.72 23.72
CA ARG A 2 3.80 -10.59 22.25
C ARG A 2 3.58 -11.90 21.47
N PHE A 3 3.41 -13.04 22.14
CA PHE A 3 3.21 -14.36 21.54
C PHE A 3 2.07 -15.10 22.23
N LYS A 4 1.16 -15.69 21.42
CA LYS A 4 -0.06 -16.39 21.88
C LYS A 4 0.26 -17.73 22.58
N ASP A 5 1.37 -18.38 22.22
CA ASP A 5 1.89 -19.61 22.84
C ASP A 5 3.43 -19.67 22.68
N PRO A 6 4.19 -19.20 23.68
CA PRO A 6 5.65 -19.10 23.59
C PRO A 6 6.35 -20.47 23.61
N GLU A 7 5.80 -21.46 24.32
CA GLU A 7 6.40 -22.79 24.42
C GLU A 7 6.34 -23.54 23.09
N LYS A 8 5.19 -23.49 22.41
CA LYS A 8 5.02 -24.08 21.10
C LYS A 8 5.90 -23.42 20.04
N LEU A 9 6.06 -22.09 20.10
CA LEU A 9 6.97 -21.36 19.21
C LEU A 9 8.42 -21.80 19.42
N ALA A 10 8.88 -21.85 20.67
CA ALA A 10 10.22 -22.30 21.02
C ALA A 10 10.49 -23.74 20.53
N LYS A 11 9.53 -24.64 20.72
CA LYS A 11 9.62 -26.04 20.25
C LYS A 11 9.73 -26.11 18.72
N THR A 12 9.00 -25.25 18.01
CA THR A 12 9.02 -25.17 16.53
C THR A 12 10.36 -24.66 16.02
N ILE A 13 10.88 -23.58 16.62
CA ILE A 13 12.20 -23.03 16.27
C ILE A 13 13.29 -24.06 16.52
N LYS A 14 13.27 -24.74 17.68
CA LYS A 14 14.24 -25.80 18.02
C LYS A 14 14.19 -26.97 17.05
N LYS A 15 12.99 -27.35 16.58
CA LYS A 15 12.81 -28.38 15.54
C LYS A 15 13.42 -27.94 14.21
N ALA A 16 13.14 -26.70 13.77
CA ALA A 16 13.67 -26.14 12.53
C ALA A 16 15.21 -26.03 12.52
N ILE A 17 15.81 -25.62 13.65
CA ILE A 17 17.28 -25.57 13.81
C ILE A 17 17.90 -26.98 13.71
N ARG A 18 17.23 -28.01 14.24
CA ARG A 18 17.74 -29.39 14.17
C ARG A 18 17.63 -30.01 12.79
N SER A 19 16.63 -29.62 12.00
CA SER A 19 16.42 -30.13 10.65
C SER A 19 17.14 -29.33 9.56
N SER A 20 17.80 -28.22 9.91
CA SER A 20 18.52 -27.37 8.96
C SER A 20 19.95 -27.85 8.74
N TYR A 21 20.47 -27.59 7.54
CA TYR A 21 21.82 -27.96 7.15
C TYR A 21 22.84 -27.18 7.99
N ARG A 22 23.85 -27.87 8.54
CA ARG A 22 24.90 -27.23 9.34
C ARG A 22 25.97 -26.68 8.41
N LEU A 23 26.20 -25.38 8.49
CA LEU A 23 27.28 -24.70 7.78
C LEU A 23 28.62 -25.03 8.45
N GLY A 24 29.68 -25.17 7.65
CA GLY A 24 31.05 -25.29 8.17
C GLY A 24 31.46 -24.02 8.92
N LYS A 25 32.23 -24.16 10.00
CA LYS A 25 32.53 -23.08 10.98
C LYS A 25 33.00 -21.76 10.33
N VAL A 26 33.82 -21.85 9.27
CA VAL A 26 34.35 -20.69 8.53
C VAL A 26 33.29 -20.02 7.63
N MET A 27 32.35 -20.80 7.09
CA MET A 27 31.31 -20.30 6.19
C MET A 27 30.16 -19.62 6.97
N THR A 28 29.90 -20.08 8.19
CA THR A 28 28.87 -19.51 9.08
C THR A 28 29.14 -18.04 9.40
N GLU A 29 30.39 -17.67 9.70
CA GLU A 29 30.74 -16.29 10.10
C GLU A 29 30.53 -15.28 8.95
N SER A 30 30.92 -15.65 7.73
CA SER A 30 30.69 -14.85 6.53
C SER A 30 29.19 -14.69 6.23
N ILE A 31 28.42 -15.78 6.31
CA ILE A 31 26.97 -15.76 6.06
C ILE A 31 26.24 -14.94 7.13
N ASP A 32 26.59 -15.10 8.41
CA ASP A 32 26.00 -14.33 9.52
C ASP A 32 26.26 -12.83 9.33
N THR A 33 27.45 -12.46 8.86
CA THR A 33 27.79 -11.06 8.55
C THR A 33 26.89 -10.51 7.44
N ILE A 34 26.74 -11.24 6.33
CA ILE A 34 25.89 -10.83 5.20
C ILE A 34 24.42 -10.73 5.62
N LEU A 35 23.90 -11.75 6.31
CA LEU A 35 22.54 -11.75 6.83
C LEU A 35 22.30 -10.61 7.82
N GLY A 36 23.30 -10.28 8.64
CA GLY A 36 23.25 -9.14 9.56
C GLY A 36 23.20 -7.80 8.83
N ILE A 37 23.88 -7.66 7.69
CA ILE A 37 23.80 -6.47 6.83
C ILE A 37 22.41 -6.39 6.19
N GLN A 38 21.95 -7.45 5.53
CA GLN A 38 20.63 -7.49 4.89
C GLN A 38 19.48 -7.23 5.88
N ALA A 39 19.56 -7.80 7.08
CA ALA A 39 18.56 -7.57 8.11
C ALA A 39 18.54 -6.10 8.57
N ARG A 40 19.69 -5.42 8.61
CA ARG A 40 19.77 -3.99 8.89
C ARG A 40 19.17 -3.16 7.76
N GLU A 41 19.46 -3.49 6.50
CA GLU A 41 18.88 -2.83 5.34
C GLU A 41 17.35 -2.93 5.34
N ILE A 42 16.80 -4.13 5.54
CA ILE A 42 15.35 -4.35 5.63
C ILE A 42 14.74 -3.50 6.75
N ARG A 43 15.39 -3.41 7.91
CA ARG A 43 14.91 -2.57 9.02
C ARG A 43 14.96 -1.08 8.67
N SER A 44 16.02 -0.64 7.99
CA SER A 44 16.18 0.73 7.54
C SER A 44 15.09 1.11 6.54
N LEU A 45 14.88 0.29 5.50
CA LEU A 45 13.83 0.51 4.51
C LEU A 45 12.45 0.55 5.15
N LYS A 46 12.15 -0.36 6.09
CA LYS A 46 10.89 -0.33 6.85
C LYS A 46 10.72 0.95 7.68
N LYS A 47 11.81 1.53 8.19
CA LYS A 47 11.76 2.81 8.91
C LYS A 47 11.48 3.95 7.94
N SER A 48 12.19 4.00 6.81
CA SER A 48 11.99 5.02 5.78
C SER A 48 10.56 5.00 5.24
N ILE A 49 9.98 3.82 4.98
CA ILE A 49 8.57 3.69 4.57
C ILE A 49 7.64 4.38 5.58
N LYS A 50 7.81 4.12 6.88
CA LYS A 50 6.99 4.76 7.92
C LYS A 50 7.18 6.27 8.03
N GLU A 51 8.40 6.76 7.81
CA GLU A 51 8.69 8.19 7.78
C GLU A 51 8.00 8.86 6.60
N PHE A 52 8.00 8.21 5.41
CA PHE A 52 7.26 8.68 4.25
C PHE A 52 5.75 8.63 4.46
N ASP A 53 5.21 7.53 5.01
CA ASP A 53 3.76 7.41 5.30
C ASP A 53 3.28 8.58 6.18
N LYS A 54 4.06 8.91 7.22
CA LYS A 54 3.75 10.02 8.11
C LYS A 54 3.86 11.38 7.39
N ALA A 55 4.91 11.58 6.59
CA ALA A 55 5.07 12.83 5.84
C ALA A 55 3.94 13.03 4.82
N ILE A 56 3.46 11.96 4.19
CA ILE A 56 2.30 11.99 3.28
C ILE A 56 1.04 12.36 4.07
N GLU A 57 0.80 11.72 5.21
CA GLU A 57 -0.34 12.03 6.08
C GLU A 57 -0.35 13.50 6.51
N ASP A 58 0.78 14.00 7.02
CA ASP A 58 0.93 15.39 7.47
C ASP A 58 0.65 16.38 6.31
N LEU A 59 1.12 16.08 5.10
CA LEU A 59 0.92 16.94 3.92
C LEU A 59 -0.55 16.93 3.46
N VAL A 60 -1.15 15.75 3.36
CA VAL A 60 -2.51 15.57 2.83
C VAL A 60 -3.54 16.17 3.79
N GLN A 61 -3.33 16.13 5.11
CA GLN A 61 -4.20 16.76 6.10
C GLN A 61 -4.31 18.28 5.95
N THR A 62 -3.34 18.94 5.29
CA THR A 62 -3.41 20.39 5.01
C THR A 62 -4.39 20.74 3.89
N MET A 63 -4.77 19.77 3.06
CA MET A 63 -5.61 19.96 1.88
C MET A 63 -7.10 19.78 2.24
N PRO A 64 -7.99 20.71 1.87
CA PRO A 64 -9.41 20.60 2.21
C PRO A 64 -10.10 19.38 1.56
N GLU A 65 -9.64 18.95 0.37
CA GLU A 65 -10.18 17.83 -0.40
C GLU A 65 -10.01 16.48 0.31
N HIS A 66 -9.00 16.37 1.18
CA HIS A 66 -8.74 15.17 1.98
C HIS A 66 -9.97 14.72 2.79
N LYS A 67 -10.69 15.68 3.38
CA LYS A 67 -11.85 15.40 4.25
C LYS A 67 -12.96 14.65 3.52
N CYS A 68 -13.13 14.89 2.22
CA CYS A 68 -14.10 14.14 1.41
C CYS A 68 -13.68 12.68 1.24
N LEU A 69 -12.40 12.40 1.00
CA LEU A 69 -11.91 11.03 0.79
C LEU A 69 -11.87 10.23 2.08
N GLU A 70 -11.52 10.86 3.21
CA GLU A 70 -11.51 10.20 4.52
C GLU A 70 -12.91 9.79 4.98
N SER A 71 -13.97 10.44 4.47
CA SER A 71 -15.36 10.05 4.77
C SER A 71 -15.74 8.68 4.21
N ILE A 72 -14.95 8.13 3.28
CA ILE A 72 -15.21 6.84 2.63
C ILE A 72 -14.63 5.71 3.49
N PRO A 73 -15.46 4.79 4.01
CA PRO A 73 -14.98 3.67 4.82
C PRO A 73 -13.93 2.83 4.07
N GLY A 74 -12.76 2.65 4.69
CA GLY A 74 -11.65 1.89 4.13
C GLY A 74 -10.62 2.72 3.33
N VAL A 75 -10.88 4.00 3.08
CA VAL A 75 -9.90 4.92 2.50
C VAL A 75 -9.14 5.61 3.64
N GLY A 76 -7.90 5.16 3.88
CA GLY A 76 -6.99 5.78 4.84
C GLY A 76 -6.21 6.98 4.25
N PRO A 77 -5.47 7.74 5.07
CA PRO A 77 -4.79 8.97 4.65
C PRO A 77 -3.77 8.76 3.52
N VAL A 78 -3.04 7.64 3.52
CA VAL A 78 -2.08 7.31 2.45
C VAL A 78 -2.80 7.05 1.11
N TYR A 79 -3.93 6.35 1.14
CA TYR A 79 -4.72 6.09 -0.07
C TYR A 79 -5.43 7.35 -0.56
N ALA A 80 -5.95 8.17 0.35
CA ALA A 80 -6.52 9.47 0.01
C ALA A 80 -5.46 10.38 -0.66
N GLY A 81 -4.25 10.42 -0.10
CA GLY A 81 -3.11 11.12 -0.71
C GLY A 81 -2.76 10.63 -2.11
N GLY A 82 -2.76 9.31 -2.31
CA GLY A 82 -2.56 8.71 -3.63
C GLY A 82 -3.64 9.13 -4.64
N ILE A 83 -4.92 9.07 -4.25
CA ILE A 83 -6.04 9.49 -5.11
C ILE A 83 -5.91 10.98 -5.47
N LEU A 84 -5.59 11.84 -4.49
CA LEU A 84 -5.37 13.26 -4.73
C LEU A 84 -4.18 13.51 -5.65
N ALA A 85 -3.10 12.75 -5.52
CA ALA A 85 -1.93 12.85 -6.39
C ALA A 85 -2.27 12.49 -7.86
N GLU A 86 -3.11 11.46 -8.08
CA GLU A 86 -3.53 11.01 -9.41
C GLU A 86 -4.52 11.98 -10.09
N ILE A 87 -5.42 12.58 -9.31
CA ILE A 87 -6.35 13.60 -9.79
C ILE A 87 -5.62 14.93 -10.02
N GLY A 88 -4.69 15.27 -9.13
CA GLY A 88 -4.05 16.57 -9.03
C GLY A 88 -5.04 17.69 -8.73
N GLN A 89 -4.90 18.83 -9.40
CA GLN A 89 -5.84 19.95 -9.28
C GLN A 89 -7.25 19.53 -9.73
N ILE A 90 -8.20 19.59 -8.80
CA ILE A 90 -9.59 19.18 -9.02
C ILE A 90 -10.32 20.17 -9.94
N GLU A 91 -9.89 21.43 -9.98
CA GLU A 91 -10.47 22.52 -10.77
C GLU A 91 -10.36 22.28 -12.28
N ARG A 92 -9.49 21.37 -12.73
CA ARG A 92 -9.42 21.00 -14.16
C ARG A 92 -10.72 20.32 -14.64
N PHE A 93 -11.49 19.76 -13.72
CA PHE A 93 -12.73 19.06 -14.03
C PHE A 93 -13.91 20.00 -13.84
N THR A 94 -14.66 20.26 -14.91
CA THR A 94 -15.85 21.12 -14.87
C THR A 94 -16.95 20.56 -13.96
N ASN A 95 -17.03 19.24 -13.83
CA ASN A 95 -17.99 18.56 -12.98
C ASN A 95 -17.53 17.12 -12.65
N GLN A 96 -18.27 16.48 -11.73
CA GLN A 96 -18.07 15.08 -11.32
C GLN A 96 -18.12 14.07 -12.48
N ALA A 97 -18.88 14.34 -13.54
CA ALA A 97 -18.93 13.47 -14.71
C ALA A 97 -17.63 13.50 -15.51
N GLY A 98 -16.96 14.67 -15.57
CA GLY A 98 -15.63 14.81 -16.15
C GLY A 98 -14.58 13.99 -15.39
N LEU A 99 -14.62 14.03 -14.06
CA LEU A 99 -13.74 13.22 -13.22
C LEU A 99 -14.04 11.72 -13.36
N ALA A 100 -15.30 11.31 -13.35
CA ALA A 100 -15.69 9.91 -13.55
C ALA A 100 -15.22 9.38 -14.92
N LYS A 101 -15.29 10.21 -15.97
CA LYS A 101 -14.80 9.85 -17.29
C LYS A 101 -13.28 9.67 -17.31
N TYR A 102 -12.55 10.55 -16.62
CA TYR A 102 -11.09 10.42 -16.45
C TYR A 102 -10.71 9.15 -15.69
N ALA A 103 -11.44 8.83 -14.63
CA ALA A 103 -11.27 7.59 -13.86
C ALA A 103 -11.74 6.32 -14.60
N GLY A 104 -12.30 6.45 -15.82
CA GLY A 104 -12.84 5.31 -16.58
C GLY A 104 -14.10 4.69 -15.99
N LEU A 105 -14.78 5.40 -15.08
CA LEU A 105 -16.01 4.96 -14.38
C LEU A 105 -17.29 5.28 -15.17
N THR A 106 -17.17 5.72 -16.41
CA THR A 106 -18.31 6.02 -17.29
C THR A 106 -18.51 4.92 -18.32
N TRP A 107 -19.76 4.59 -18.60
CA TRP A 107 -20.12 3.71 -19.70
C TRP A 107 -19.71 4.29 -21.05
N LYS A 108 -19.26 3.44 -21.99
CA LYS A 108 -19.01 3.85 -23.36
C LYS A 108 -20.34 4.24 -24.02
N LYS A 109 -20.52 5.53 -24.26
CA LYS A 109 -21.63 6.04 -25.06
C LYS A 109 -21.35 5.73 -26.53
N HIS A 110 -22.10 4.77 -27.09
CA HIS A 110 -22.11 4.52 -28.53
C HIS A 110 -23.19 5.39 -29.15
N ASP A 111 -22.76 6.40 -29.91
CA ASP A 111 -23.64 7.34 -30.57
C ASP A 111 -23.42 7.23 -32.08
N SER A 112 -24.28 6.48 -32.76
CA SER A 112 -24.24 6.29 -34.23
C SER A 112 -25.24 7.20 -34.93
N GLY A 113 -25.22 8.50 -34.59
CA GLY A 113 -25.89 9.59 -35.31
C GLY A 113 -27.42 9.65 -35.22
N LYS A 114 -28.13 8.52 -35.19
CA LYS A 114 -29.60 8.44 -35.06
C LYS A 114 -30.08 7.65 -33.85
N ARG A 115 -29.19 7.02 -33.08
CA ARG A 115 -29.56 6.20 -31.92
C ARG A 115 -28.55 6.36 -30.80
N GLN A 116 -29.05 6.84 -29.67
CA GLN A 116 -28.35 6.84 -28.39
C GLN A 116 -28.74 5.54 -27.67
N SER A 117 -27.78 4.70 -27.32
CA SER A 117 -28.02 3.59 -26.41
C SER A 117 -27.05 3.66 -25.25
N GLU A 118 -27.59 3.71 -24.04
CA GLU A 118 -26.86 3.60 -22.79
C GLU A 118 -27.15 2.20 -22.23
N ASN A 119 -26.09 1.45 -21.91
CA ASN A 119 -26.25 0.09 -21.40
C ASN A 119 -26.28 0.17 -19.87
N THR A 120 -27.49 0.24 -19.30
CA THR A 120 -27.72 0.31 -17.86
C THR A 120 -28.24 -1.05 -17.38
N PRO A 121 -27.41 -1.93 -16.80
CA PRO A 121 -27.93 -3.01 -15.97
C PRO A 121 -28.39 -2.38 -14.65
N LEU A 122 -29.68 -2.53 -14.33
CA LEU A 122 -30.22 -2.23 -13.00
C LEU A 122 -29.68 -3.21 -11.96
#